data_AF-A0A1G6KHE0-F1
#
_entry.id   AF-A0A1G6KHE0-F1
#
_cell.length_a   1.000
_cell.length_b   1.000
_cell.length_c   1.000
_cell.angle_alpha   90.00
_cell.angle_beta   90.00
_cell.angle_gamma   90.00
#
_symmetry.space_group_name_H-M   'P 1'
#
loop_
_entity.id
_entity.type
_entity.pdbx_description
1 polymer ?
#
loop_
_entity_poly.entity_id
_entity_poly.type
_entity_poly.pdbx_seq_one_letter_code
_entity_poly.pdbx_strand_id
1 'polypeptide(L)'
;MGPLLCFVVYNESKKSLKFDLGAIIFLQLIALIYGMNFIAAGRPVWIAYNVDQFELIRNNELVINSKEKGTTLFQATWFKPKYVGVQFSTDQKIKSDDMFDEIFNGISIAQKPARYVPFTQVSKMINEKAQELSLLNKYNDPELVWKVIEKNPSATAFVPLKANAIDMTVLINKEKGEVVKIVDLRPWK
;
A
#
# COMPACT_ATOMS: atom_id res chain seq x y z
N MET A 1 9.70 5.97 26.14
CA MET A 1 9.13 6.11 27.50
C MET A 1 9.29 4.85 28.36
N GLY A 2 9.09 3.64 27.84
CA GLY A 2 9.12 2.40 28.64
C GLY A 2 10.40 2.12 29.46
N PRO A 3 11.61 2.14 28.86
CA PRO A 3 12.85 1.84 29.59
C PRO A 3 13.20 2.88 30.66
N LEU A 4 12.84 4.13 30.43
CA LEU A 4 13.09 5.24 31.37
C LEU A 4 12.23 5.11 32.65
N LEU A 5 11.00 4.62 32.53
CA LEU A 5 10.14 4.36 33.70
C LEU A 5 10.68 3.20 34.54
N CYS A 6 11.19 2.14 33.90
CA CYS A 6 11.90 1.07 34.62
C CYS A 6 13.12 1.61 35.36
N PHE A 7 13.94 2.45 34.70
CA PHE A 7 15.15 3.03 35.31
C PHE A 7 14.83 3.95 36.50
N VAL A 8 13.76 4.75 36.43
CA VAL A 8 13.36 5.66 37.50
C VAL A 8 12.77 4.93 38.72
N VAL A 9 12.08 3.80 38.50
CA VAL A 9 11.39 3.05 39.56
C VAL A 9 12.28 1.97 40.19
N TYR A 10 13.37 1.59 39.51
CA TYR A 10 14.27 0.53 39.98
C TYR A 10 15.06 0.98 41.21
N ASN A 11 14.63 0.52 42.38
CA ASN A 11 15.34 0.62 43.63
C ASN A 11 15.24 -0.74 44.35
N GLU A 12 16.35 -1.50 44.39
CA GLU A 12 16.44 -2.85 44.98
C GLU A 12 15.96 -2.92 46.44
N SER A 13 16.07 -1.81 47.19
CA SER A 13 15.66 -1.76 48.59
C SER A 13 14.14 -1.63 48.81
N LYS A 14 13.34 -1.45 47.75
CA LYS A 14 11.89 -1.23 47.84
C LYS A 14 11.12 -2.56 47.83
N LYS A 15 10.38 -2.87 48.90
CA LYS A 15 9.54 -4.09 48.99
C LYS A 15 8.44 -4.16 47.92
N SER A 16 7.93 -3.03 47.43
CA SER A 16 6.93 -2.98 46.35
C SER A 16 7.53 -3.12 44.94
N LEU A 17 8.86 -3.21 44.80
CA LEU A 17 9.55 -3.22 43.50
C LEU A 17 8.99 -4.27 42.53
N LYS A 18 8.67 -5.47 43.03
CA LYS A 18 8.10 -6.56 42.21
C LYS A 18 6.70 -6.21 41.69
N PHE A 19 5.88 -5.55 42.51
CA PHE A 19 4.54 -5.09 42.10
C PHE A 19 4.64 -3.94 41.10
N ASP A 20 5.49 -2.96 41.38
CA ASP A 20 5.70 -1.80 40.51
C ASP A 20 6.22 -2.24 39.11
N LEU A 21 7.19 -3.17 39.07
CA LEU A 21 7.72 -3.73 37.83
C LEU A 21 6.66 -4.58 37.09
N GLY A 22 5.86 -5.37 37.81
CA GLY A 22 4.76 -6.14 37.24
C GLY A 22 3.70 -5.25 36.59
N ALA A 23 3.32 -4.15 37.24
CA ALA A 23 2.39 -3.17 36.69
C ALA A 23 2.95 -2.49 35.42
N ILE A 24 4.25 -2.15 35.42
CA ILE A 24 4.92 -1.58 34.24
C ILE A 24 4.93 -2.58 33.07
N ILE A 25 5.31 -3.84 33.32
CA ILE A 25 5.32 -4.89 32.29
C ILE A 25 3.91 -5.10 31.73
N PHE A 26 2.89 -5.15 32.59
CA PHE A 26 1.51 -5.31 32.17
C PHE A 26 1.03 -4.15 31.28
N LEU A 27 1.31 -2.90 31.67
CA LEU A 27 1.00 -1.73 30.85
C LEU A 27 1.73 -1.78 29.50
N GLN A 28 2.99 -2.22 29.48
CA GLN A 28 3.76 -2.40 28.26
C GLN A 28 3.18 -3.48 27.35
N LEU A 29 2.69 -4.60 27.90
CA LEU A 29 2.03 -5.65 27.12
C LEU A 29 0.74 -5.15 26.48
N ILE A 30 -0.08 -4.37 27.20
CA ILE A 30 -1.27 -3.73 26.63
C ILE A 30 -0.89 -2.79 25.49
N ALA A 31 0.10 -1.93 25.72
CA ALA A 31 0.58 -1.00 24.70
C ALA A 31 1.14 -1.73 23.46
N LEU A 32 1.86 -2.85 23.66
CA LEU A 32 2.39 -3.68 22.59
C LEU A 32 1.26 -4.33 21.77
N ILE A 33 0.26 -4.91 22.44
CA ILE A 33 -0.92 -5.51 21.77
C ILE A 33 -1.66 -4.45 20.95
N TYR A 34 -1.86 -3.26 21.52
CA TYR A 34 -2.50 -2.15 20.81
C TYR A 34 -1.68 -1.70 19.58
N GLY A 35 -0.36 -1.54 19.75
CA GLY A 35 0.55 -1.21 18.66
C GLY A 35 0.55 -2.26 17.54
N MET A 36 0.56 -3.55 17.89
CA MET A 36 0.47 -4.65 16.92
C MET A 36 -0.84 -4.62 16.12
N ASN A 37 -1.98 -4.36 16.78
CA ASN A 37 -3.27 -4.23 16.09
C ASN A 37 -3.28 -3.05 15.12
N PHE A 38 -2.70 -1.91 15.51
CA PHE A 38 -2.61 -0.74 14.65
C PHE A 38 -1.72 -0.98 13.42
N ILE A 39 -0.55 -1.60 13.61
CA ILE A 39 0.35 -1.99 12.51
C ILE A 39 -0.35 -3.00 11.59
N ALA A 40 -1.03 -4.00 12.17
CA ALA A 40 -1.77 -4.99 11.40
C ALA A 40 -2.87 -4.34 10.55
N ALA A 41 -3.61 -3.37 11.08
CA ALA A 41 -4.65 -2.65 10.36
C ALA A 41 -4.09 -1.74 9.26
N GLY A 42 -2.98 -1.05 9.53
CA GLY A 42 -2.35 -0.11 8.59
C GLY A 42 -1.40 -0.74 7.57
N ARG A 43 -1.23 -2.07 7.55
CA ARG A 43 -0.30 -2.72 6.63
C ARG A 43 -0.79 -2.64 5.18
N PRO A 44 0.10 -2.42 4.20
CA PRO A 44 -0.24 -2.56 2.78
C PRO A 44 -0.61 -4.00 2.44
N VAL A 45 -1.71 -4.18 1.70
CA VAL A 45 -2.22 -5.50 1.29
C VAL A 45 -2.34 -5.64 -0.22
N TRP A 46 -2.57 -4.55 -0.94
CA TRP A 46 -2.68 -4.56 -2.40
C TRP A 46 -1.93 -3.40 -3.04
N ILE A 47 -1.44 -3.65 -4.25
CA ILE A 47 -0.99 -2.64 -5.19
C ILE A 47 -1.88 -2.79 -6.42
N ALA A 48 -2.92 -1.97 -6.48
CA ALA A 48 -4.02 -2.13 -7.41
C ALA A 48 -3.82 -1.20 -8.61
N TYR A 49 -3.79 -1.74 -9.82
CA TYR A 49 -3.76 -0.94 -11.04
C TYR A 49 -5.15 -0.42 -11.38
N ASN A 50 -5.32 0.90 -11.32
CA ASN A 50 -6.56 1.61 -11.60
C ASN A 50 -6.35 2.58 -12.77
N VAL A 51 -6.89 2.22 -13.94
CA VAL A 51 -6.87 2.98 -15.21
C VAL A 51 -5.47 3.27 -15.77
N ASP A 52 -4.68 4.11 -15.11
CA ASP A 52 -3.38 4.62 -15.56
C ASP A 52 -2.32 4.69 -14.44
N GLN A 53 -2.67 4.32 -13.21
CA GLN A 53 -1.77 4.34 -12.07
C GLN A 53 -1.98 3.13 -11.15
N PHE A 54 -0.98 2.84 -10.33
CA PHE A 54 -1.12 1.94 -9.21
C PHE A 54 -1.55 2.70 -7.95
N GLU A 55 -2.35 2.06 -7.11
CA GLU A 55 -2.74 2.57 -5.79
C GLU A 55 -2.35 1.56 -4.71
N LEU A 56 -1.65 2.04 -3.68
CA LEU A 56 -1.31 1.25 -2.50
C LEU A 56 -2.48 1.21 -1.52
N ILE A 57 -3.07 0.04 -1.33
CA ILE A 57 -4.24 -0.13 -0.46
C ILE A 57 -3.82 -0.84 0.83
N ARG A 58 -4.18 -0.24 1.98
CA ARG A 58 -3.98 -0.82 3.32
C ARG A 58 -5.17 -1.68 3.74
N ASN A 59 -4.93 -2.57 4.71
CA ASN A 59 -5.97 -3.49 5.16
C ASN A 59 -7.21 -2.77 5.74
N ASN A 60 -7.02 -1.65 6.43
CA ASN A 60 -8.08 -0.82 6.99
C ASN A 60 -8.78 0.10 5.98
N GLU A 61 -8.27 0.19 4.74
CA GLU A 61 -8.85 1.00 3.65
C GLU A 61 -9.81 0.17 2.77
N LEU A 62 -9.85 -1.16 2.95
CA LEU A 62 -10.70 -2.03 2.15
C LEU A 62 -12.19 -1.79 2.43
N VAL A 63 -12.93 -1.46 1.39
CA VAL A 63 -14.39 -1.32 1.41
C VAL A 63 -15.01 -2.63 0.92
N ILE A 64 -15.44 -3.45 1.87
CA ILE A 64 -16.08 -4.74 1.61
C ILE A 64 -17.57 -4.61 1.92
N ASN A 65 -18.39 -4.54 0.88
CA ASN A 65 -19.83 -4.53 1.05
C ASN A 65 -20.32 -5.88 1.57
N SER A 66 -21.37 -5.87 2.39
CA SER A 66 -21.94 -7.09 3.01
C SER A 66 -22.36 -8.15 1.98
N LYS A 67 -22.76 -7.72 0.77
CA LYS A 67 -23.10 -8.58 -0.37
C LYS A 67 -21.88 -9.26 -1.02
N GLU A 68 -20.67 -8.74 -0.79
CA GLU A 68 -19.42 -9.14 -1.45
C GLU A 68 -18.48 -9.93 -0.52
N LYS A 69 -18.86 -10.12 0.75
CA LYS A 69 -18.08 -10.90 1.74
C LYS A 69 -17.86 -12.39 1.35
N GLY A 70 -18.52 -12.89 0.31
CA GLY A 70 -18.47 -14.30 -0.12
C GLY A 70 -17.76 -14.58 -1.46
N THR A 71 -17.32 -13.56 -2.22
CA THR A 71 -16.72 -13.73 -3.56
C THR A 71 -15.19 -13.82 -3.53
N THR A 72 -14.64 -14.49 -2.52
CA THR A 72 -13.23 -14.46 -2.03
C THR A 72 -12.16 -14.99 -3.00
N LEU A 73 -12.09 -14.48 -4.24
CA LEU A 73 -10.97 -14.75 -5.14
C LEU A 73 -9.67 -14.05 -4.67
N PHE A 74 -9.78 -12.95 -3.93
CA PHE A 74 -8.64 -12.15 -3.51
C PHE A 74 -8.51 -12.14 -1.98
N GLN A 75 -7.58 -12.94 -1.46
CA GLN A 75 -7.22 -12.94 -0.05
C GLN A 75 -5.93 -12.16 0.17
N ALA A 76 -6.00 -11.17 1.04
CA ALA A 76 -4.85 -10.36 1.44
C ALA A 76 -3.80 -11.25 2.12
N THR A 77 -2.54 -11.06 1.77
CA THR A 77 -1.43 -11.81 2.38
C THR A 77 -0.82 -11.00 3.51
N TRP A 78 -0.30 -11.66 4.55
CA TRP A 78 0.22 -10.94 5.73
C TRP A 78 1.56 -10.25 5.48
N PHE A 79 2.45 -10.85 4.67
CA PHE A 79 3.85 -10.44 4.58
C PHE A 79 4.17 -9.47 3.45
N LYS A 80 3.44 -9.54 2.32
CA LYS A 80 3.69 -8.72 1.14
C LYS A 80 2.38 -8.34 0.46
N PRO A 81 2.26 -7.11 -0.04
CA PRO A 81 1.13 -6.75 -0.88
C PRO A 81 1.20 -7.52 -2.21
N LYS A 82 0.03 -7.79 -2.78
CA LYS A 82 -0.10 -8.43 -4.09
C LYS A 82 -0.55 -7.42 -5.14
N TYR A 83 -0.17 -7.64 -6.39
CA TYR A 83 -0.65 -6.86 -7.52
C TYR A 83 -2.01 -7.39 -7.97
N VAL A 84 -2.93 -6.47 -8.23
CA VAL A 84 -4.26 -6.75 -8.80
C VAL A 84 -4.59 -5.69 -9.84
N GLY A 85 -5.46 -6.04 -10.79
CA GLY A 85 -6.10 -5.06 -11.64
C GLY A 85 -7.43 -4.63 -11.06
N VAL A 86 -7.89 -3.43 -11.43
CA VAL A 86 -9.23 -2.93 -11.11
C VAL A 86 -10.03 -2.82 -12.40
N GLN A 87 -11.29 -3.29 -12.38
CA GLN A 87 -12.22 -3.16 -13.50
C GLN A 87 -13.52 -2.49 -13.05
N PHE A 88 -14.02 -1.56 -13.87
CA PHE A 88 -15.35 -0.98 -13.66
C PHE A 88 -16.44 -2.02 -13.82
N SER A 89 -17.51 -1.89 -13.02
CA SER A 89 -18.72 -2.69 -13.21
C SER A 89 -19.33 -2.46 -14.60
N THR A 90 -19.88 -3.52 -15.18
CA THR A 90 -20.70 -3.46 -16.41
C THR A 90 -22.11 -2.93 -16.12
N ASP A 91 -22.56 -3.01 -14.86
CA ASP A 91 -23.82 -2.42 -14.42
C ASP A 91 -23.66 -0.89 -14.24
N GLN A 92 -24.50 -0.14 -14.97
CA GLN A 92 -24.45 1.32 -15.01
C GLN A 92 -24.73 1.97 -13.66
N LYS A 93 -25.61 1.38 -12.84
CA LYS A 93 -25.93 1.90 -11.51
C LYS A 93 -24.73 1.74 -10.60
N ILE A 94 -24.17 0.53 -10.55
CA ILE A 94 -22.98 0.25 -9.74
C ILE A 94 -21.80 1.14 -10.15
N LYS A 95 -21.58 1.31 -11.46
CA LYS A 95 -20.52 2.18 -11.97
C LYS A 95 -20.72 3.64 -11.55
N SER A 96 -21.97 4.12 -11.57
CA SER A 96 -22.30 5.49 -11.14
C SER A 96 -22.12 5.67 -9.64
N ASP A 97 -22.52 4.68 -8.84
CA ASP A 97 -22.31 4.66 -7.39
C ASP A 97 -20.81 4.66 -7.05
N ASP A 98 -20.01 3.85 -7.76
CA ASP A 98 -18.56 3.80 -7.60
C ASP A 98 -17.90 5.16 -7.91
N MET A 99 -18.33 5.83 -8.98
CA MET A 99 -17.82 7.17 -9.35
C MET A 99 -18.26 8.24 -8.34
N PHE A 100 -19.49 8.14 -7.82
CA PHE A 100 -19.98 9.05 -6.78
C PHE A 100 -19.15 8.90 -5.49
N ASP A 101 -18.87 7.67 -5.07
CA ASP A 101 -18.00 7.38 -3.92
C ASP A 101 -16.59 7.95 -4.09
N GLU A 102 -16.00 7.83 -5.28
CA GLU A 102 -14.66 8.36 -5.54
C GLU A 102 -14.62 9.89 -5.46
N ILE A 103 -15.62 10.58 -6.03
CA ILE A 103 -15.68 12.05 -6.07
C ILE A 103 -16.05 12.65 -4.72
N PHE A 104 -17.09 12.11 -4.07
CA PHE A 104 -17.69 12.74 -2.89
C PHE A 104 -17.20 12.16 -1.57
N ASN A 105 -16.87 10.87 -1.53
CA ASN A 105 -16.40 10.20 -0.32
C ASN A 105 -14.88 9.96 -0.33
N GLY A 106 -14.19 10.24 -1.45
CA GLY A 106 -12.77 9.96 -1.62
C GLY A 106 -12.44 8.47 -1.62
N ILE A 107 -13.43 7.61 -1.84
CA ILE A 107 -13.27 6.15 -1.82
C ILE A 107 -12.93 5.70 -3.23
N SER A 108 -11.67 5.36 -3.44
CA SER A 108 -11.20 4.85 -4.74
C SER A 108 -11.84 3.51 -5.06
N ILE A 109 -12.11 3.25 -6.34
CA ILE A 109 -12.56 1.94 -6.83
C ILE A 109 -11.52 0.86 -6.49
N ALA A 110 -10.23 1.24 -6.42
CA ALA A 110 -9.15 0.37 -5.99
C ALA A 110 -9.28 -0.09 -4.53
N GLN A 111 -10.08 0.57 -3.70
CA GLN A 111 -10.36 0.14 -2.32
C GLN A 111 -11.45 -0.94 -2.24
N LYS A 112 -12.12 -1.27 -3.35
CA LYS A 112 -13.24 -2.23 -3.39
C LYS A 112 -12.76 -3.57 -3.98
N PRO A 113 -12.51 -4.62 -3.16
CA PRO A 113 -12.00 -5.90 -3.67
C PRO A 113 -12.91 -6.60 -4.68
N ALA A 114 -14.21 -6.30 -4.70
CA ALA A 114 -15.13 -6.83 -5.70
C ALA A 114 -14.92 -6.27 -7.11
N ARG A 115 -14.05 -5.27 -7.26
CA ARG A 115 -13.59 -4.76 -8.56
C ARG A 115 -12.24 -5.33 -8.98
N TYR A 116 -11.65 -6.21 -8.16
CA TYR A 116 -10.37 -6.81 -8.46
C TYR A 116 -10.49 -7.89 -9.53
N VAL A 117 -9.52 -7.86 -10.44
CA VAL A 117 -9.28 -8.89 -11.44
C VAL A 117 -7.83 -9.34 -11.33
N PRO A 118 -7.50 -10.57 -11.81
CA PRO A 118 -6.11 -11.02 -11.86
C PRO A 118 -5.25 -9.98 -12.59
N PHE A 119 -4.06 -9.71 -12.06
CA PHE A 119 -3.16 -8.69 -12.61
C PHE A 119 -2.83 -8.91 -14.10
N THR A 120 -2.80 -10.17 -14.54
CA THR A 120 -2.60 -10.53 -15.95
C THR A 120 -3.68 -10.00 -16.91
N GLN A 121 -4.88 -9.69 -16.42
CA GLN A 121 -5.95 -9.13 -17.26
C GLN A 121 -5.75 -7.65 -17.58
N VAL A 122 -4.92 -6.94 -16.80
CA VAL A 122 -4.67 -5.51 -16.98
C VAL A 122 -3.32 -5.20 -17.64
N SER A 123 -2.52 -6.22 -17.95
CA SER A 123 -1.20 -6.05 -18.58
C SER A 123 -1.24 -5.23 -19.88
N LYS A 124 -2.27 -5.41 -20.71
CA LYS A 124 -2.43 -4.61 -21.94
C LYS A 124 -2.64 -3.13 -21.64
N MET A 125 -3.52 -2.82 -20.67
CA MET A 125 -3.80 -1.43 -20.28
C MET A 125 -2.57 -0.77 -19.65
N ILE A 126 -1.83 -1.50 -18.82
CA ILE A 126 -0.56 -1.05 -18.26
C ILE A 126 0.40 -0.66 -19.37
N ASN A 127 0.57 -1.50 -20.39
CA ASN A 127 1.46 -1.20 -21.50
C ASN A 127 1.01 0.03 -22.30
N GLU A 128 -0.29 0.22 -22.49
CA GLU A 128 -0.85 1.40 -23.19
C GLU A 128 -0.66 2.70 -22.41
N LYS A 129 -0.70 2.65 -21.07
CA LYS A 129 -0.61 3.83 -20.19
C LYS A 129 0.77 4.07 -19.58
N ALA A 130 1.68 3.10 -19.67
CA ALA A 130 3.04 3.24 -19.16
C ALA A 130 3.80 4.37 -19.86
N GLN A 131 4.46 5.19 -19.05
CA GLN A 131 5.14 6.41 -19.42
C GLN A 131 6.64 6.15 -19.67
N GLU A 132 7.26 7.00 -20.49
CA GLU A 132 8.69 6.91 -20.79
C GLU A 132 9.54 7.27 -19.57
N LEU A 133 10.58 6.48 -19.29
CA LEU A 133 11.48 6.71 -18.15
C LEU A 133 12.12 8.11 -18.13
N SER A 134 12.33 8.71 -19.31
CA SER A 134 12.86 10.07 -19.47
C SER A 134 12.03 11.13 -18.75
N LEU A 135 10.72 10.91 -18.58
CA LEU A 135 9.82 11.85 -17.92
C LEU A 135 10.12 12.00 -16.42
N LEU A 136 10.71 10.98 -15.78
CA LEU A 136 11.07 11.03 -14.36
C LEU A 136 12.08 12.15 -14.05
N ASN A 137 12.92 12.53 -15.02
CA ASN A 137 13.87 13.64 -14.89
C ASN A 137 13.18 15.00 -14.71
N LYS A 138 11.88 15.13 -15.02
CA LYS A 138 11.12 16.37 -14.80
C LYS A 138 10.78 16.60 -13.33
N TYR A 139 10.73 15.53 -12.53
CA TYR A 139 10.23 15.55 -11.15
C TYR A 139 11.27 15.11 -10.13
N ASN A 140 12.44 14.65 -10.59
CA ASN A 140 13.51 14.11 -9.77
C ASN A 140 14.86 14.64 -10.23
N ASP A 141 15.87 14.53 -9.38
CA ASP A 141 17.26 14.73 -9.77
C ASP A 141 17.66 13.73 -10.86
N PRO A 142 18.10 14.18 -12.05
CA PRO A 142 18.52 13.29 -13.14
C PRO A 142 19.63 12.30 -12.77
N GLU A 143 20.55 12.67 -11.86
CA GLU A 143 21.62 11.75 -11.43
C GLU A 143 21.04 10.59 -10.60
N LEU A 144 20.05 10.88 -9.76
CA LEU A 144 19.33 9.86 -9.00
C LEU A 144 18.53 8.93 -9.92
N VAL A 145 17.83 9.50 -10.91
CA VAL A 145 17.06 8.74 -11.90
C VAL A 145 17.99 7.78 -12.65
N TRP A 146 19.14 8.26 -13.13
CA TRP A 146 20.12 7.43 -13.83
C TRP A 146 20.62 6.26 -12.95
N LYS A 147 21.02 6.54 -11.70
CA LYS A 147 21.46 5.49 -10.74
C LYS A 147 20.39 4.44 -10.47
N VAL A 148 19.12 4.85 -10.42
CA VAL A 148 18.01 3.93 -10.18
C VAL A 148 17.73 3.08 -11.42
N ILE A 149 17.71 3.67 -12.62
CA ILE A 149 17.47 2.95 -13.87
C ILE A 149 18.60 1.96 -14.17
N GLU A 150 19.86 2.36 -13.96
CA GLU A 150 21.03 1.50 -14.17
C GLU A 150 20.96 0.21 -13.32
N LYS A 151 20.46 0.31 -12.09
CA LYS A 151 20.24 -0.85 -11.19
C LYS A 151 19.07 -1.73 -11.60
N ASN A 152 18.23 -1.30 -12.55
CA ASN A 152 17.03 -2.02 -13.00
C ASN A 152 17.00 -2.07 -14.55
N PRO A 153 17.98 -2.71 -15.21
CA PRO A 153 18.17 -2.64 -16.66
C PRO A 153 17.03 -3.26 -17.48
N SER A 154 16.16 -4.08 -16.85
CA SER A 154 14.98 -4.64 -17.49
C SER A 154 13.78 -3.70 -17.54
N ALA A 155 13.84 -2.53 -16.87
CA ALA A 155 12.79 -1.53 -16.92
C ALA A 155 12.85 -0.73 -18.22
N THR A 156 11.73 -0.65 -18.94
CA THR A 156 11.63 0.09 -20.21
C THR A 156 10.59 1.20 -20.17
N ALA A 157 9.73 1.22 -19.14
CA ALA A 157 8.74 2.26 -18.90
C ALA A 157 8.43 2.34 -17.40
N PHE A 158 7.60 3.29 -17.01
CA PHE A 158 7.08 3.36 -15.64
C PHE A 158 5.58 3.64 -15.59
N VAL A 159 4.97 3.31 -14.47
CA VAL A 159 3.61 3.68 -14.10
C VAL A 159 3.66 4.35 -12.73
N PRO A 160 2.92 5.45 -12.51
CA PRO A 160 2.86 6.07 -11.19
C PRO A 160 2.30 5.14 -10.12
N LEU A 161 2.76 5.29 -8.87
CA LEU A 161 2.19 4.65 -7.68
C LEU A 161 1.72 5.73 -6.72
N LYS A 162 0.40 5.86 -6.60
CA LYS A 162 -0.22 6.65 -5.55
C LYS A 162 -0.11 5.89 -4.22
N ALA A 163 0.51 6.52 -3.24
CA ALA A 163 0.71 5.93 -1.92
C ALA A 163 0.33 6.91 -0.81
N ASN A 164 0.05 6.38 0.38
CA ASN A 164 -0.58 7.17 1.45
C ASN A 164 0.31 8.25 2.08
N ALA A 165 1.63 8.23 1.84
CA ALA A 165 2.57 9.20 2.38
C ALA A 165 3.29 9.97 1.29
N ILE A 166 3.93 9.25 0.37
CA ILE A 166 4.67 9.83 -0.74
C ILE A 166 4.46 8.95 -1.96
N ASP A 167 4.01 9.55 -3.06
CA ASP A 167 3.82 8.86 -4.32
C ASP A 167 5.16 8.41 -4.90
N MET A 168 5.18 7.19 -5.44
CA MET A 168 6.38 6.52 -5.90
C MET A 168 6.21 6.10 -7.37
N THR A 169 7.22 5.43 -7.91
CA THR A 169 7.23 4.97 -9.30
C THR A 169 7.30 3.44 -9.35
N VAL A 170 6.44 2.82 -10.15
CA VAL A 170 6.55 1.41 -10.51
C VAL A 170 7.28 1.31 -11.85
N LEU A 171 8.48 0.74 -11.85
CA LEU A 171 9.22 0.40 -13.06
C LEU A 171 8.62 -0.85 -13.70
N ILE A 172 8.36 -0.79 -15.00
CA ILE A 172 7.70 -1.83 -15.79
C ILE A 172 8.61 -2.24 -16.95
N ASN A 173 8.62 -3.53 -17.27
CA ASN A 173 9.08 -4.01 -18.57
C ASN A 173 7.88 -4.03 -19.52
N LYS A 174 7.82 -3.06 -20.44
CA LYS A 174 6.70 -2.85 -21.35
C LYS A 174 6.52 -4.01 -22.36
N GLU A 175 7.60 -4.70 -22.72
CA GLU A 175 7.52 -5.84 -23.65
C GLU A 175 6.86 -7.05 -22.99
N LYS A 176 7.18 -7.32 -21.73
CA LYS A 176 6.65 -8.46 -20.96
C LYS A 176 5.37 -8.14 -20.20
N GLY A 177 5.05 -6.86 -19.98
CA GLY A 177 3.93 -6.43 -19.14
C GLY A 177 4.14 -6.76 -17.66
N GLU A 178 5.39 -6.80 -17.21
CA GLU A 178 5.80 -7.23 -15.87
C GLU A 178 6.26 -6.06 -15.01
N VAL A 179 5.94 -6.12 -13.72
CA VAL A 179 6.50 -5.19 -12.73
C VAL A 179 7.95 -5.57 -12.43
N VAL A 180 8.87 -4.63 -12.65
CA VAL A 180 10.28 -4.80 -12.34
C VAL A 180 10.52 -4.46 -10.88
N LYS A 181 10.15 -3.23 -10.47
CA LYS A 181 10.42 -2.74 -9.10
C LYS A 181 9.61 -1.49 -8.76
N ILE A 182 9.25 -1.33 -7.49
CA ILE A 182 8.83 -0.03 -6.95
C ILE A 182 10.07 0.72 -6.49
N VAL A 183 10.25 1.94 -6.96
CA VAL A 183 11.42 2.78 -6.67
C VAL A 183 11.00 4.12 -6.10
N ASP A 184 11.89 4.68 -5.28
CA ASP A 184 11.68 5.96 -4.62
C ASP A 184 12.01 7.12 -5.57
N LEU A 185 11.22 7.23 -6.64
CA LEU A 185 11.22 8.33 -7.61
C LEU A 185 9.80 8.88 -7.71
N ARG A 186 9.67 10.18 -7.92
CA ARG A 186 8.40 10.88 -8.06
C ARG A 186 7.87 10.78 -9.49
N PRO A 187 6.63 10.32 -9.68
CA PRO A 187 6.03 10.23 -11.01
C PRO A 187 5.45 11.57 -11.51
N TRP A 188 5.30 12.55 -10.60
CA TRP A 188 4.78 13.90 -10.85
C TRP A 188 5.32 14.88 -9.80
N LYS A 189 4.97 16.17 -9.94
CA LYS A 189 5.33 17.24 -9.01
C LYS A 189 4.35 17.33 -7.84
#